data_AF-A0AB34CZM0-F1
#
_entry.id   AF-A0AB34CZM0-F1
#
_cell.length_a   1.000
_cell.length_b   1.000
_cell.length_c   1.000
_cell.angle_alpha   90.00
_cell.angle_beta   90.00
_cell.angle_gamma   90.00
#
_symmetry.space_group_name_H-M   'P 1'
#
loop_
_entity.id
_entity.type
_entity.pdbx_description
1 polymer ?
#
loop_
_entity_poly.entity_id
_entity_poly.type
_entity_poly.pdbx_seq_one_letter_code
_entity_poly.pdbx_strand_id
1 'polypeptide(L)'
;MDKKKRIEIVNALIKYIANNDKNTFNGKGLLHYKDRTAHFVLNGKSLSFVDHYTNVSMNMTRIDYKTKIQKMYFSSGGTMWGLVKDFTHFIYGNDNSNGLNGYGGLYFTHWGWTEEAMKNMCEYAREIGYLKS
;
A
#
# COMPACT_ATOMS: atom_id res chain seq x y z
N MET A 1 -5.93 2.35 -18.49
CA MET A 1 -4.62 2.06 -17.85
C MET A 1 -4.49 0.56 -17.59
N ASP A 2 -3.42 -0.06 -18.08
CA ASP A 2 -3.18 -1.50 -17.90
C ASP A 2 -2.70 -1.88 -16.48
N LYS A 3 -2.69 -3.19 -16.18
CA LYS A 3 -2.33 -3.73 -14.86
C LYS A 3 -0.87 -3.45 -14.47
N LYS A 4 0.06 -3.50 -15.42
CA LYS A 4 1.48 -3.25 -15.15
C LYS A 4 1.69 -1.80 -14.75
N LYS A 5 1.09 -0.86 -15.48
CA LYS A 5 1.14 0.57 -15.16
C LYS A 5 0.53 0.86 -13.78
N ARG A 6 -0.59 0.21 -13.42
CA ARG A 6 -1.19 0.33 -12.09
C ARG A 6 -0.28 -0.17 -10.97
N ILE A 7 0.46 -1.25 -11.19
CA ILE A 7 1.45 -1.76 -10.23
C ILE A 7 2.60 -0.76 -10.08
N GLU A 8 3.09 -0.18 -11.17
CA GLU A 8 4.14 0.84 -11.12
C GLU A 8 3.71 2.06 -10.30
N ILE A 9 2.48 2.54 -10.50
CA ILE A 9 1.88 3.65 -9.74
C ILE A 9 1.82 3.32 -8.25
N VAL A 10 1.24 2.17 -7.90
CA VAL A 10 1.13 1.74 -6.50
C VAL A 10 2.51 1.59 -5.86
N ASN A 11 3.47 0.99 -6.56
CA ASN A 11 4.82 0.83 -6.02
C ASN A 11 5.55 2.17 -5.87
N ALA A 12 5.33 3.13 -6.77
CA ALA A 12 5.85 4.48 -6.63
C ALA A 12 5.25 5.19 -5.41
N LEU A 13 3.96 5.00 -5.15
CA LEU A 13 3.28 5.51 -3.96
C LEU A 13 3.78 4.86 -2.67
N ILE A 14 3.94 3.54 -2.64
CA ILE A 14 4.48 2.82 -1.47
C ILE A 14 5.90 3.32 -1.16
N LYS A 15 6.74 3.51 -2.19
CA LYS A 15 8.09 4.10 -2.02
C LYS A 15 8.02 5.51 -1.47
N TYR A 16 7.12 6.34 -1.99
CA TYR A 16 6.92 7.69 -1.45
C TYR A 16 6.53 7.63 0.04
N ILE A 17 5.58 6.75 0.39
CA ILE A 17 5.16 6.59 1.79
C ILE A 17 6.34 6.16 2.66
N ALA A 18 7.08 5.14 2.23
CA ALA A 18 8.24 4.63 2.93
C ALA A 18 9.33 5.69 3.16
N ASN A 19 9.65 6.48 2.13
CA ASN A 19 10.71 7.49 2.20
C ASN A 19 10.34 8.69 3.09
N ASN A 20 9.05 8.98 3.23
CA ASN A 20 8.56 10.08 4.05
C ASN A 20 8.16 9.64 5.48
N ASP A 21 8.22 8.34 5.77
CA ASP A 21 7.84 7.81 7.07
C ASP A 21 8.99 7.95 8.09
N LYS A 22 8.93 9.04 8.86
CA LYS A 22 9.87 9.34 9.95
C LYS A 22 9.54 8.59 11.25
N ASN A 23 8.33 8.05 11.37
CA ASN A 23 7.85 7.39 12.59
C ASN A 23 8.22 5.92 12.56
N THR A 24 9.46 5.62 12.94
CA THR A 24 9.96 4.23 12.97
C THR A 24 10.14 3.73 14.39
N PHE A 25 9.86 2.45 14.60
CA PHE A 25 10.18 1.74 15.84
C PHE A 25 11.13 0.58 15.53
N ASN A 26 12.33 0.58 16.11
CA ASN A 26 13.39 -0.40 15.80
C ASN A 26 13.69 -0.52 14.30
N GLY A 27 13.65 0.61 13.58
CA GLY A 27 13.86 0.66 12.14
C GLY A 27 12.70 0.11 11.30
N LYS A 28 11.55 -0.19 11.91
CA LYS A 28 10.30 -0.58 11.23
C LYS A 28 9.39 0.64 11.12
N GLY A 29 9.08 1.03 9.89
CA GLY A 29 8.04 2.00 9.57
C GLY A 29 6.74 1.33 9.11
N LEU A 30 5.88 2.12 8.48
CA LEU A 30 4.58 1.75 7.92
C LEU A 30 4.71 0.70 6.79
N LEU A 31 5.64 0.95 5.86
CA LEU A 31 5.86 0.14 4.65
C LEU A 31 7.35 -0.12 4.38
N HIS A 32 8.21 0.10 5.36
CA HIS A 32 9.66 -0.13 5.25
C HIS A 32 10.25 -0.71 6.52
N TYR A 33 11.34 -1.47 6.36
CA TYR A 33 12.16 -1.92 7.46
C TYR A 33 13.62 -2.03 7.01
N LYS A 34 14.50 -1.25 7.65
CA LYS A 34 15.90 -1.09 7.23
C LYS A 34 15.97 -0.66 5.75
N ASP A 35 16.60 -1.47 4.91
CA ASP A 35 16.77 -1.28 3.47
C ASP A 35 15.62 -1.84 2.63
N ARG A 36 14.61 -2.46 3.27
CA ARG A 36 13.50 -3.12 2.57
C ARG A 36 12.26 -2.24 2.54
N THR A 37 11.66 -2.13 1.36
CA THR A 37 10.37 -1.46 1.15
C THR A 37 9.36 -2.46 0.62
N ALA A 38 8.14 -2.43 1.16
CA ALA A 38 7.06 -3.28 0.71
C ALA A 38 6.71 -2.96 -0.75
N HIS A 39 6.26 -3.94 -1.51
CA HIS A 39 5.92 -3.71 -2.92
C HIS A 39 5.04 -4.81 -3.48
N PHE A 40 4.33 -4.47 -4.55
CA PHE A 40 3.62 -5.43 -5.38
C PHE A 40 4.51 -5.96 -6.50
N VAL A 41 4.37 -7.25 -6.79
CA VAL A 41 5.06 -7.93 -7.89
C VAL A 41 4.07 -8.82 -8.64
N LEU A 42 4.27 -8.97 -9.94
CA LEU A 42 3.52 -9.90 -10.76
C LEU A 42 4.33 -11.21 -10.91
N ASN A 43 3.81 -12.29 -10.35
CA ASN A 43 4.36 -13.64 -10.49
C ASN A 43 3.53 -14.39 -11.53
N GLY A 44 3.93 -14.26 -12.81
CA GLY A 44 3.13 -14.75 -13.94
C GLY A 44 1.81 -13.96 -14.06
N LYS A 45 0.67 -14.60 -13.78
CA LYS A 45 -0.65 -13.93 -13.78
C LYS A 45 -1.08 -13.44 -12.39
N SER A 46 -0.42 -13.93 -11.35
CA SER A 46 -0.78 -13.69 -9.95
C SER A 46 -0.13 -12.41 -9.44
N LEU A 47 -0.92 -11.57 -8.78
CA LEU A 47 -0.41 -10.43 -8.06
C LEU A 47 0.02 -10.89 -6.66
N SER A 48 1.20 -10.49 -6.22
CA SER A 48 1.65 -10.68 -4.84
C SER A 48 2.05 -9.36 -4.21
N PHE A 49 1.89 -9.26 -2.89
CA PHE A 49 2.46 -8.21 -2.04
C PHE A 49 3.60 -8.80 -1.23
N VAL A 50 4.78 -8.20 -1.31
CA VAL A 50 5.96 -8.56 -0.52
C VAL A 50 6.00 -7.65 0.70
N ASP A 51 5.87 -8.25 1.89
CA ASP A 51 5.90 -7.51 3.16
C ASP A 51 7.33 -7.05 3.50
N HIS A 52 7.47 -5.79 3.92
CA HIS A 52 8.77 -5.17 4.21
C HIS A 52 9.52 -5.81 5.38
N TYR A 53 8.81 -6.34 6.38
CA TYR A 53 9.42 -6.89 7.58
C TYR A 53 9.70 -8.39 7.42
N THR A 54 8.71 -9.18 7.01
CA THR A 54 8.85 -10.63 6.87
C THR A 54 9.49 -11.07 5.55
N ASN A 55 9.52 -10.19 4.54
CA ASN A 55 9.93 -10.49 3.17
C ASN A 55 9.10 -11.58 2.47
N VAL A 56 7.94 -11.95 3.02
CA VAL A 56 7.11 -13.00 2.47
C VAL A 56 6.23 -12.44 1.35
N SER A 57 6.25 -13.11 0.20
CA SER A 57 5.37 -12.85 -0.93
C SER A 57 4.00 -13.47 -0.69
N MET A 58 2.96 -12.62 -0.62
CA MET A 58 1.60 -13.04 -0.32
C MET A 58 0.70 -12.77 -1.53
N ASN A 59 0.00 -13.80 -2.00
CA ASN A 59 -0.94 -13.64 -3.12
C ASN A 59 -2.04 -12.62 -2.77
N MET A 60 -2.35 -11.72 -3.70
CA MET A 60 -3.34 -10.66 -3.54
C MET A 60 -4.46 -10.81 -4.58
N THR A 61 -5.69 -10.93 -4.07
CA THR A 61 -6.93 -10.99 -4.86
C THR A 61 -7.91 -9.92 -4.38
N ARG A 62 -9.05 -9.82 -5.07
CA ARG A 62 -10.16 -8.94 -4.67
C ARG A 62 -11.00 -9.51 -3.51
N ILE A 63 -10.62 -10.65 -2.93
CA ILE A 63 -11.31 -11.25 -1.80
C ILE A 63 -11.00 -10.47 -0.52
N ASP A 64 -12.00 -10.20 0.31
CA ASP A 64 -11.89 -9.28 1.46
C ASP A 64 -11.23 -9.92 2.69
N TYR A 65 -11.39 -11.23 2.88
CA TYR A 65 -10.81 -11.92 4.04
C TYR A 65 -9.34 -12.28 3.83
N LYS A 66 -8.55 -12.21 4.92
CA LYS A 66 -7.15 -12.65 4.92
C LYS A 66 -7.04 -14.17 4.84
N THR A 67 -6.17 -14.65 3.97
CA THR A 67 -5.72 -16.05 3.95
C THR A 67 -4.86 -16.37 5.19
N LYS A 68 -4.63 -17.66 5.47
CA LYS A 68 -3.76 -18.08 6.60
C LYS A 68 -2.36 -17.47 6.51
N ILE A 69 -1.77 -17.45 5.31
CA ILE A 69 -0.46 -16.85 5.05
C ILE A 69 -0.51 -15.34 5.33
N GLN A 70 -1.52 -14.63 4.85
CA GLN A 70 -1.66 -13.19 5.12
C GLN A 70 -1.84 -12.87 6.60
N LYS A 71 -2.56 -13.71 7.36
CA LYS A 71 -2.70 -13.54 8.82
C LYS A 71 -1.37 -13.77 9.56
N MET A 72 -0.53 -14.68 9.07
CA MET A 72 0.75 -15.02 9.70
C MET A 72 1.88 -14.04 9.37
N TYR A 73 1.93 -13.51 8.15
CA TYR A 73 3.12 -12.83 7.63
C TYR A 73 2.94 -11.35 7.28
N PHE A 74 1.69 -10.85 7.21
CA PHE A 74 1.47 -9.41 7.09
C PHE A 74 1.85 -8.74 8.41
N SER A 75 2.89 -7.92 8.38
CA SER A 75 3.52 -7.41 9.59
C SER A 75 2.94 -6.09 10.10
N SER A 76 2.07 -5.45 9.32
CA SER A 76 1.44 -4.17 9.68
C SER A 76 0.04 -4.35 10.28
N GLY A 77 -0.49 -3.28 10.88
CA GLY A 77 -1.82 -3.26 11.51
C GLY A 77 -2.98 -3.26 10.50
N GLY A 78 -4.21 -3.27 11.04
CA GLY A 78 -5.46 -3.31 10.27
C GLY A 78 -5.61 -2.14 9.28
N THR A 79 -5.22 -0.92 9.68
CA THR A 79 -5.22 0.27 8.82
C THR A 79 -4.39 0.06 7.56
N MET A 80 -3.18 -0.48 7.70
CA MET A 80 -2.30 -0.74 6.56
C MET A 80 -2.84 -1.85 5.66
N TRP A 81 -3.51 -2.85 6.26
CA TRP A 81 -4.17 -3.88 5.47
C TRP A 81 -5.26 -3.29 4.58
N GLY A 82 -6.08 -2.38 5.10
CA GLY A 82 -7.09 -1.66 4.32
C GLY A 82 -6.48 -0.93 3.12
N LEU A 83 -5.39 -0.18 3.35
CA LEU A 83 -4.69 0.53 2.28
C LEU A 83 -4.10 -0.43 1.22
N VAL A 84 -3.46 -1.53 1.63
CA VAL A 84 -2.93 -2.55 0.71
C VAL A 84 -4.05 -3.22 -0.10
N LYS A 85 -5.25 -3.33 0.47
CA LYS A 85 -6.45 -3.81 -0.22
C LYS A 85 -6.99 -2.79 -1.21
N ASP A 86 -7.01 -1.50 -0.88
CA ASP A 86 -7.35 -0.42 -1.82
C ASP A 86 -6.39 -0.43 -3.03
N PHE A 87 -5.09 -0.57 -2.79
CA PHE A 87 -4.08 -0.73 -3.84
C PHE A 87 -4.33 -1.96 -4.70
N THR A 88 -4.68 -3.09 -4.09
CA THR A 88 -5.01 -4.31 -4.81
C THR A 88 -6.21 -4.09 -5.74
N HIS A 89 -7.27 -3.43 -5.25
CA HIS A 89 -8.47 -3.16 -6.04
C HIS A 89 -8.18 -2.19 -7.19
N PHE A 90 -7.35 -1.17 -6.95
CA PHE A 90 -6.86 -0.26 -7.99
C PHE A 90 -6.10 -1.02 -9.09
N ILE A 91 -5.19 -1.92 -8.72
CA ILE A 91 -4.42 -2.74 -9.66
C ILE A 91 -5.33 -3.63 -10.52
N TYR A 92 -6.43 -4.14 -9.95
CA TYR A 92 -7.45 -4.90 -10.69
C TYR A 92 -8.44 -4.04 -11.48
N GLY A 93 -8.27 -2.71 -11.52
CA GLY A 93 -9.03 -1.82 -12.40
C GLY A 93 -10.10 -0.97 -11.72
N ASN A 94 -10.19 -0.97 -10.39
CA ASN A 94 -11.11 -0.08 -9.69
C ASN A 94 -10.43 1.27 -9.38
N ASP A 95 -10.67 2.27 -10.22
CA ASP A 95 -10.11 3.62 -10.06
C ASP A 95 -10.66 4.40 -8.86
N ASN A 96 -11.68 3.88 -8.16
CA ASN A 96 -12.29 4.50 -6.99
C ASN A 96 -12.05 3.67 -5.73
N SER A 97 -10.99 2.84 -5.69
CA SER A 97 -10.78 1.90 -4.57
C SER A 97 -10.38 2.55 -3.25
N ASN A 98 -9.83 3.77 -3.27
CA ASN A 98 -9.29 4.42 -2.08
C ASN A 98 -10.35 4.60 -0.98
N GLY A 99 -10.09 4.04 0.20
CA GLY A 99 -10.95 4.11 1.37
C GLY A 99 -12.08 3.07 1.40
N LEU A 100 -12.22 2.22 0.38
CA LEU A 100 -13.30 1.22 0.33
C LEU A 100 -13.03 -0.01 1.20
N ASN A 101 -11.76 -0.29 1.53
CA ASN A 101 -11.38 -1.43 2.37
C ASN A 101 -11.10 -1.03 3.83
N GLY A 102 -11.68 0.09 4.26
CA GLY A 102 -11.64 0.58 5.64
C GLY A 102 -10.63 1.70 5.88
N TYR A 103 -10.78 2.35 7.02
CA TYR A 103 -9.90 3.41 7.53
C TYR A 103 -9.64 4.59 6.57
N GLY A 104 -10.44 4.83 5.53
CA GLY A 104 -10.34 6.05 4.71
C GLY A 104 -9.15 6.11 3.72
N GLY A 105 -8.36 5.04 3.58
CA GLY A 105 -7.26 4.96 2.62
C GLY A 105 -6.22 6.08 2.83
N LEU A 106 -5.80 6.74 1.75
CA LEU A 106 -4.86 7.86 1.82
C LEU A 106 -5.41 9.10 2.55
N TYR A 107 -6.73 9.22 2.71
CA TYR A 107 -7.34 10.34 3.42
C TYR A 107 -7.38 10.15 4.94
N PHE A 108 -6.96 8.99 5.46
CA PHE A 108 -6.89 8.76 6.88
C PHE A 108 -5.89 9.72 7.54
N THR A 109 -6.27 10.38 8.62
CA THR A 109 -5.43 11.42 9.26
C THR A 109 -4.56 10.88 10.39
N HIS A 110 -4.77 9.65 10.85
CA HIS A 110 -4.05 9.07 12.00
C HIS A 110 -2.84 8.21 11.62
N TRP A 111 -2.14 8.53 10.52
CA TRP A 111 -0.85 7.90 10.19
C TRP A 111 0.32 8.40 11.07
N GLY A 112 0.07 9.41 11.92
CA GLY A 112 1.11 10.08 12.72
C GLY A 112 1.92 11.10 11.91
N TRP A 113 1.45 11.47 10.73
CA TRP A 113 2.08 12.44 9.85
C TRP A 113 1.48 13.84 10.04
N THR A 114 2.22 14.88 9.67
CA THR A 114 1.70 16.24 9.66
C THR A 114 0.65 16.41 8.56
N GLU A 115 -0.27 17.37 8.73
CA GLU A 115 -1.27 17.68 7.70
C GLU A 115 -0.63 18.04 6.35
N GLU A 116 0.50 18.74 6.36
CA GLU A 116 1.27 19.06 5.16
C GLU A 116 1.80 17.79 4.47
N ALA A 117 2.42 16.86 5.21
CA ALA A 117 2.91 15.61 4.64
C ALA A 117 1.78 14.76 4.06
N MET A 118 0.62 14.75 4.73
CA MET A 118 -0.59 14.10 4.26
C MET A 118 -1.13 14.71 2.97
N LYS A 119 -1.15 16.05 2.90
CA LYS A 119 -1.54 16.79 1.69
C LYS A 119 -0.60 16.48 0.53
N ASN A 120 0.72 16.55 0.75
CA ASN A 120 1.74 16.25 -0.26
C ASN A 120 1.62 14.81 -0.77
N MET A 121 1.36 13.84 0.11
CA MET A 121 1.09 12.46 -0.29
C MET A 121 -0.14 12.34 -1.20
N CYS A 122 -1.23 13.04 -0.86
CA CYS A 122 -2.44 13.02 -1.69
C CYS A 122 -2.23 13.73 -3.03
N GLU A 123 -1.49 14.83 -3.06
CA GLU A 123 -1.12 15.53 -4.30
C GLU A 123 -0.25 14.65 -5.20
N TYR A 124 0.79 14.04 -4.65
CA TYR A 124 1.62 13.07 -5.37
C TYR A 124 0.78 11.90 -5.89
N ALA A 125 -0.14 11.37 -5.08
CA ALA A 125 -1.03 10.29 -5.49
C ALA A 125 -1.97 10.69 -6.64
N ARG A 126 -2.39 11.96 -6.73
CA ARG A 126 -3.15 12.49 -7.89
C ARG A 126 -2.26 12.62 -9.12
N GLU A 127 -1.06 13.17 -8.95
CA GLU A 127 -0.07 13.37 -10.03
C GLU A 127 0.26 12.06 -10.75
N ILE A 128 0.50 10.99 -9.99
CA ILE A 128 0.82 9.67 -10.56
C ILE A 128 -0.41 8.88 -11.01
N GLY A 129 -1.63 9.42 -10.82
CA GLY A 129 -2.87 8.80 -11.27
C GLY A 129 -3.45 7.69 -10.39
N TYR A 130 -3.11 7.66 -9.09
CA TYR A 130 -3.78 6.79 -8.12
C TYR A 130 -5.10 7.39 -7.61
N LEU A 131 -5.07 8.65 -7.18
CA LEU A 131 -6.27 9.41 -6.81
C LEU A 131 -6.80 10.17 -8.02
N LYS A 132 -8.12 10.36 -8.07
CA LYS A 132 -8.73 11.28 -9.04
C LYS A 132 -8.51 12.72 -8.60
N SER A 133 -8.32 13.60 -9.60
CA SER A 133 -8.31 15.05 -9.46
C SER A 133 -9.68 15.57 -9.04
#